data_AF-F3QSP9-F1
#
_entry.id   AF-F3QSP9-F1
#
_cell.length_a   1.000
_cell.length_b   1.000
_cell.length_c   1.000
_cell.angle_alpha   90.00
_cell.angle_beta   90.00
_cell.angle_gamma   90.00
#
_symmetry.space_group_name_H-M   'P 1'
#
loop_
_entity.id
_entity.type
_entity.pdbx_description
1 polymer ?
#
loop_
_entity_poly.entity_id
_entity_poly.type
_entity_poly.pdbx_seq_one_letter_code
_entity_poly.pdbx_strand_id
1 'polypeptide(L)' 'MNKEINGYLWHKASLAALGNEYLTKNWEVKLYATSLYNAMLWGRGTN' A
#
# COMPACT_ATOMS: atom_id res chain seq x y z
N MET A 1 -0.30 -19.50 7.07
CA MET A 1 -1.42 -18.53 6.92
C MET A 1 -1.18 -17.77 5.61
N ASN A 2 -1.72 -18.27 4.48
CA ASN A 2 -1.72 -17.50 3.24
C ASN A 2 -2.72 -16.36 3.42
N LYS A 3 -2.23 -15.19 3.87
CA LYS A 3 -3.03 -13.97 3.79
C LYS A 3 -3.10 -13.62 2.32
N GLU A 4 -4.16 -14.05 1.65
CA GLU A 4 -4.45 -13.63 0.28
C GLU A 4 -4.30 -12.11 0.20
N ILE A 5 -3.51 -11.66 -0.78
CA ILE A 5 -3.29 -10.23 -0.98
C ILE A 5 -4.66 -9.63 -1.31
N ASN A 6 -5.09 -8.66 -0.50
CA ASN A 6 -6.29 -7.93 -0.83
C ASN A 6 -6.00 -7.00 -2.01
N GLY A 7 -6.28 -7.48 -3.23
CA GLY A 7 -5.96 -6.77 -4.47
C GLY A 7 -6.56 -5.36 -4.55
N TYR A 8 -7.73 -5.15 -3.95
CA TYR A 8 -8.36 -3.82 -3.87
C TYR A 8 -7.54 -2.85 -3.01
N LEU A 9 -7.14 -3.27 -1.81
CA LEU A 9 -6.30 -2.43 -0.93
C LEU A 9 -4.92 -2.20 -1.53
N TRP A 10 -4.34 -3.24 -2.16
CA TRP A 10 -3.05 -3.12 -2.84
C TRP A 10 -3.11 -2.12 -3.99
N HIS A 11 -4.17 -2.17 -4.81
CA HIS A 11 -4.39 -1.23 -5.90
C HIS A 11 -4.54 0.21 -5.38
N LYS A 12 -5.33 0.43 -4.33
CA LYS A 12 -5.52 1.75 -3.70
C LYS A 12 -4.22 2.31 -3.13
N ALA A 13 -3.44 1.48 -2.44
CA ALA A 13 -2.14 1.86 -1.89
C ALA A 13 -1.12 2.18 -3.00
N SER A 14 -1.15 1.42 -4.11
CA SER A 14 -0.28 1.64 -5.26
C SER A 14 -0.60 2.96 -5.98
N LEU A 15 -1.88 3.27 -6.18
CA LEU A 15 -2.29 4.55 -6.77
C LEU A 15 -1.87 5.75 -5.92
N ALA A 16 -2.05 5.67 -4.60
CA ALA A 16 -1.61 6.71 -3.67
C ALA A 16 -0.09 6.90 -3.70
N ALA A 17 0.68 5.83 -3.87
CA ALA A 17 2.13 5.90 -4.00
C ALA A 17 2.59 6.49 -5.33
N LEU A 18 1.95 6.12 -6.43
CA LEU A 18 2.26 6.66 -7.76
C LEU A 18 1.91 8.14 -7.90
N GLY A 19 0.91 8.63 -7.18
CA GLY A 19 0.53 10.04 -7.15
C GLY A 19 1.40 10.93 -6.26
N ASN A 20 2.41 10.38 -5.58
CA ASN A 20 3.27 11.14 -4.69
C ASN A 20 4.48 11.73 -5.44
N GLU A 21 4.46 13.06 -5.63
CA GLU A 21 5.50 13.80 -6.36
C GLU A 21 6.89 13.79 -5.71
N TYR A 22 6.99 13.41 -4.43
CA TYR A 22 8.25 13.33 -3.69
C TYR A 22 8.96 11.98 -3.85
N LEU A 23 8.28 10.97 -4.39
CA LEU A 23 8.88 9.66 -4.66
C LEU A 23 9.48 9.66 -6.05
N THR A 24 10.81 9.68 -6.13
CA THR A 24 11.54 9.85 -7.40
C THR A 24 12.08 8.53 -7.94
N LYS A 25 12.20 7.51 -7.08
CA LYS A 25 12.71 6.19 -7.44
C LYS A 25 11.63 5.13 -7.33
N ASN A 26 11.68 4.16 -8.25
CA ASN A 26 10.74 3.03 -8.25
C ASN A 26 10.72 2.24 -6.93
N TRP A 27 11.86 2.16 -6.21
CA TRP A 27 11.91 1.46 -4.94
C TRP A 27 11.20 2.24 -3.81
N GLU A 28 11.21 3.57 -3.85
CA GLU A 28 10.51 4.43 -2.89
C GLU A 28 9.00 4.28 -3.05
N VAL A 29 8.52 4.28 -4.31
CA VAL A 29 7.10 4.02 -4.64
C VAL A 29 6.67 2.65 -4.13
N LYS A 30 7.47 1.60 -4.35
CA LYS A 30 7.17 0.24 -3.86
C LYS A 30 7.14 0.18 -2.33
N LEU A 31 8.11 0.81 -1.66
CA LEU A 31 8.18 0.85 -0.20
C LEU A 31 6.97 1.57 0.39
N TYR A 32 6.63 2.72 -0.16
CA TYR A 32 5.50 3.53 0.29
C TYR A 32 4.15 2.83 0.06
N ALA A 33 3.93 2.23 -1.12
CA ALA A 33 2.75 1.42 -1.40
C ALA A 33 2.61 0.25 -0.41
N THR A 34 3.73 -0.41 -0.07
CA THR A 34 3.75 -1.51 0.90
C THR A 34 3.39 -1.05 2.31
N SER A 35 3.95 0.06 2.77
CA SER A 35 3.60 0.65 4.07
C SER A 35 2.14 1.05 4.16
N LEU A 36 1.60 1.69 3.10
CA LEU A 36 0.19 2.06 3.01
C LEU A 36 -0.74 0.83 3.04
N TYR A 37 -0.41 -0.20 2.25
CA TYR A 37 -1.17 -1.44 2.23
C TYR A 37 -1.24 -2.09 3.62
N ASN A 38 -0.10 -2.17 4.32
CA ASN A 38 -0.06 -2.67 5.68
C ASN A 38 -0.94 -1.84 6.61
N ALA A 39 -0.82 -0.50 6.59
CA ALA A 39 -1.65 0.37 7.41
C ALA A 39 -3.16 0.18 7.15
N MET A 40 -3.56 0.01 5.87
CA MET A 40 -4.95 -0.27 5.50
C MET A 40 -5.44 -1.64 6.00
N LEU A 41 -4.57 -2.66 6.02
CA LEU A 41 -4.89 -3.96 6.63
C LEU A 41 -5.09 -3.85 8.14
N TRP A 42 -4.21 -3.11 8.83
CA TRP A 42 -4.33 -2.87 10.28
C TRP A 42 -5.61 -2.11 10.65
N GLY A 43 -5.99 -1.11 9.85
CA GLY A 43 -7.22 -0.34 10.04
C GLY A 43 -8.51 -1.14 9.81
N ARG A 44 -8.48 -2.28 9.11
CA ARG A 44 -9.65 -3.17 8.99
C ARG A 44 -9.87 -4.06 10.20
N GLY A 45 -8.84 -4.30 11.02
CA GLY A 45 -8.93 -5.17 12.20
C GLY A 45 -9.34 -4.46 13.49
N THR A 46 -9.62 -3.15 13.44
CA THR A 46 -9.85 -2.29 14.62
C THR A 46 -11.31 -1.83 14.81
N ASN A 47 -12.26 -2.45 14.11
CA ASN A 47 -13.70 -2.28 14.35
C ASN A 47 -14.34 -3.56 14.87
#